data_AF-A0A5C8J5X2-F1
#
_entry.id   AF-A0A5C8J5X2-F1
#
_cell.length_a   1.000
_cell.length_b   1.000
_cell.length_c   1.000
_cell.angle_alpha   90.00
_cell.angle_beta   90.00
_cell.angle_gamma   90.00
#
_symmetry.space_group_name_H-M   'P 1'
#
loop_
_entity.id
_entity.type
_entity.pdbx_description
1 polymer ?
#
loop_
_entity_poly.entity_id
_entity_poly.type
_entity_poly.pdbx_seq_one_letter_code
_entity_poly.pdbx_strand_id
1 'polypeptide(L)'
;MSHPAAADVLFVDTNNAPPEIQAVQRTLAPGEKLWIIPSYARLPQAQRERASRASTENERLTKLALDCATDEPGTNAAACDAVGDGLRQSELDRVAALEGYVGDTLLNELNDLVTDGRRWHSVVVSGHHENGFFAGELVSLSRQQMHQLLSVSLNQTDAAPNLYLLGCDTLTPRALNEVLLPAMQTRGDVLIVGAEDKAPTKYEPRNIAFVERAFKRAPGLRQVSTVDQLQREQHVLRANNWPVALWLDGQYVALHGHQRIAVPLSAPSALPAVVGESTATLALPSAEPTTENAASPR
;
A
#
# COMPACT_ATOMS: atom_id res chain seq x y z
N MET A 1 -27.10 2.55 30.00
CA MET A 1 -26.81 2.41 28.57
C MET A 1 -25.31 2.63 28.39
N SER A 2 -24.56 1.55 28.22
CA SER A 2 -23.13 1.59 27.93
C SER A 2 -22.94 2.33 26.60
N HIS A 3 -22.15 3.41 26.60
CA HIS A 3 -21.72 4.00 25.33
C HIS A 3 -20.96 2.91 24.56
N PRO A 4 -21.26 2.67 23.28
CA PRO A 4 -20.41 1.81 22.48
C PRO A 4 -18.99 2.35 22.60
N ALA A 5 -18.04 1.47 22.94
CA ALA A 5 -16.63 1.84 23.00
C ALA A 5 -16.29 2.53 21.69
N ALA A 6 -15.67 3.71 21.78
CA ALA A 6 -15.17 4.44 20.64
C ALA A 6 -14.30 3.48 19.80
N ALA A 7 -14.72 3.18 18.57
CA ALA A 7 -14.03 2.21 17.74
C ALA A 7 -12.72 2.82 17.23
N ASP A 8 -11.65 2.02 17.18
CA ASP A 8 -10.30 2.52 16.89
C ASP A 8 -10.06 2.72 15.38
N VAL A 9 -8.88 3.20 15.02
CA VAL A 9 -8.39 3.31 13.64
C VAL A 9 -7.16 2.42 13.48
N LEU A 10 -7.13 1.60 12.43
CA LEU A 10 -5.92 0.90 11.99
C LEU A 10 -5.20 1.73 10.92
N PHE A 11 -3.91 2.00 11.11
CA PHE A 11 -3.03 2.66 10.17
C PHE A 11 -1.92 1.69 9.73
N VAL A 12 -1.94 1.33 8.45
CA VAL A 12 -0.95 0.49 7.79
C VAL A 12 0.04 1.41 7.08
N ASP A 13 1.19 1.64 7.72
CA ASP A 13 2.24 2.52 7.24
C ASP A 13 3.25 1.75 6.40
N THR A 14 2.96 1.57 5.11
CA THR A 14 3.97 1.01 4.19
C THR A 14 4.97 2.07 3.75
N ASN A 15 4.57 3.35 3.80
CA ASN A 15 5.30 4.46 3.20
C ASN A 15 6.19 5.26 4.16
N ASN A 16 6.26 4.91 5.45
CA ASN A 16 6.94 5.72 6.46
C ASN A 16 6.41 7.16 6.49
N ALA A 17 5.13 7.32 6.84
CA ALA A 17 4.43 8.59 6.79
C ALA A 17 4.08 9.18 8.18
N PRO A 18 5.06 9.56 9.03
CA PRO A 18 4.78 10.21 10.31
C PRO A 18 3.82 11.41 10.24
N PRO A 19 3.89 12.30 9.22
CA PRO A 19 2.93 13.41 9.12
C PRO A 19 1.48 12.97 8.92
N GLU A 20 1.25 11.90 8.15
CA GLU A 20 -0.10 11.34 7.94
C GLU A 20 -0.62 10.67 9.21
N ILE A 21 0.24 9.91 9.90
CA ILE A 21 -0.07 9.31 11.21
C ILE A 21 -0.47 10.41 12.21
N GLN A 22 0.30 11.50 12.28
CA GLN A 22 0.00 12.65 13.15
C GLN A 22 -1.28 13.37 12.74
N ALA A 23 -1.59 13.45 11.44
CA ALA A 23 -2.84 14.01 10.95
C ALA A 23 -4.04 13.18 11.43
N VAL A 24 -3.99 11.86 11.29
CA VAL A 24 -5.03 10.94 11.79
C VAL A 24 -5.17 11.07 13.31
N GLN A 25 -4.06 10.99 14.05
CA GLN A 25 -4.04 11.07 15.51
C GLN A 25 -4.70 12.35 16.04
N ARG A 26 -4.51 13.50 15.37
CA ARG A 26 -5.11 14.79 15.75
C ARG A 26 -6.62 14.87 15.50
N THR A 27 -7.18 13.92 14.76
CA THR A 27 -8.60 13.90 14.39
C THR A 27 -9.41 12.82 15.09
N LEU A 28 -8.76 11.98 15.90
CA LEU A 28 -9.44 10.96 16.70
C LEU A 28 -10.36 11.59 17.75
N ALA A 29 -11.52 10.99 17.94
CA ALA A 29 -12.44 11.38 19.00
C ALA A 29 -11.91 10.97 20.39
N PRO A 30 -12.36 11.61 21.48
CA PRO A 30 -11.97 11.21 22.82
C PRO A 30 -12.27 9.73 23.09
N GLY A 31 -11.22 8.96 23.41
CA GLY A 31 -11.31 7.52 23.69
C GLY A 31 -10.99 6.61 22.51
N GLU A 32 -10.92 7.12 21.27
CA GLU A 32 -10.42 6.36 20.11
C GLU A 32 -8.90 6.21 20.16
N LYS A 33 -8.38 5.07 19.70
CA LYS A 33 -6.96 4.80 19.57
C LYS A 33 -6.54 4.66 18.11
N LEU A 34 -5.27 4.97 17.84
CA LEU A 34 -4.60 4.67 16.58
C LEU A 34 -3.71 3.45 16.76
N TRP A 35 -4.01 2.37 16.04
CA TRP A 35 -3.13 1.22 15.92
C TRP A 35 -2.29 1.38 14.67
N ILE A 36 -0.96 1.31 14.80
CA ILE A 36 -0.03 1.52 13.68
C ILE A 36 0.70 0.22 13.43
N ILE A 37 0.65 -0.27 12.20
CA ILE A 37 1.50 -1.37 11.71
C ILE A 37 2.33 -0.87 10.53
N PRO A 38 3.66 -1.04 10.51
CA PRO A 38 4.48 -1.60 11.60
C PRO A 38 4.37 -0.75 12.88
N SER A 39 4.47 -1.35 14.07
CA SER A 39 4.52 -0.57 15.31
C SER A 39 5.89 0.08 15.51
N TYR A 40 5.95 1.09 16.38
CA TYR A 40 7.23 1.69 16.79
C TYR A 40 8.07 0.80 17.71
N ALA A 41 7.48 -0.24 18.31
CA ALA A 41 8.24 -1.26 19.02
C ALA A 41 8.96 -2.19 18.03
N ARG A 42 8.30 -2.51 16.91
CA ARG A 42 8.81 -3.41 15.88
C ARG A 42 9.78 -2.75 14.91
N LEU A 43 9.47 -1.53 14.48
CA LEU A 43 10.35 -0.66 13.69
C LEU A 43 10.44 0.71 14.37
N PRO A 44 11.44 0.90 15.27
CA PRO A 44 11.66 2.16 15.96
C PRO A 44 11.89 3.35 15.04
N GLN A 45 11.62 4.54 15.57
CA GLN A 45 11.76 5.81 14.83
C GLN A 45 13.15 5.98 14.18
N ALA A 46 14.23 5.63 14.88
CA ALA A 46 15.59 5.75 14.35
C ALA A 46 15.83 4.84 13.13
N GLN A 47 15.25 3.63 13.11
CA GLN A 47 15.33 2.71 11.97
C GLN A 47 14.53 3.26 10.79
N ARG A 48 13.30 3.73 11.02
CA ARG A 48 12.46 4.38 10.01
C ARG A 48 13.15 5.59 9.37
N GLU A 49 13.80 6.43 10.17
CA GLU A 49 14.56 7.57 9.66
C GLU A 49 15.77 7.14 8.83
N ARG A 50 16.46 6.06 9.21
CA ARG A 50 17.55 5.50 8.41
C ARG A 50 17.03 4.97 7.07
N ALA A 51 15.92 4.22 7.08
CA ALA A 51 15.28 3.74 5.86
C ALA A 51 14.84 4.90 4.95
N SER A 52 14.28 5.97 5.52
CA SER A 52 13.87 7.15 4.76
C SER A 52 15.05 7.89 4.11
N ARG A 53 16.16 8.07 4.83
CA ARG A 53 17.38 8.66 4.27
C ARG A 53 17.94 7.82 3.13
N ALA A 54 17.96 6.50 3.29
CA ALA A 54 18.39 5.57 2.25
C ALA A 54 17.46 5.64 1.03
N SER A 55 16.15 5.70 1.22
CA SER A 55 15.16 5.87 0.13
C SER A 55 15.33 7.20 -0.60
N THR A 56 15.51 8.31 0.13
CA THR A 56 15.75 9.64 -0.46
C THR A 56 17.00 9.66 -1.32
N GLU A 57 18.07 9.01 -0.84
CA GLU A 57 19.31 8.89 -1.61
C GLU A 57 19.12 8.00 -2.85
N ASN A 58 18.39 6.89 -2.72
CA ASN A 58 18.06 6.03 -3.84
C ASN A 58 17.26 6.77 -4.93
N GLU A 59 16.24 7.55 -4.55
CA GLU A 59 15.47 8.37 -5.48
C GLU A 59 16.33 9.42 -6.18
N ARG A 60 17.24 10.08 -5.42
CA ARG A 60 18.18 11.06 -5.97
C ARG A 60 19.10 10.42 -7.01
N LEU A 61 19.66 9.26 -6.69
CA LEU A 61 20.55 8.51 -7.58
C LEU A 61 19.81 7.93 -8.79
N THR A 62 18.55 7.51 -8.63
CA THR A 62 17.72 7.01 -9.74
C THR A 62 17.49 8.10 -10.77
N LYS A 63 17.26 9.34 -10.34
CA LYS A 63 17.15 10.50 -11.27
C LYS A 63 18.44 10.73 -12.05
N LEU A 64 19.60 10.61 -11.40
CA LEU A 64 20.90 10.72 -12.06
C LEU A 64 21.19 9.53 -13.00
N ALA A 65 20.70 8.34 -12.66
CA ALA A 65 20.86 7.16 -13.49
C ALA A 65 20.12 7.27 -14.83
N LEU A 66 19.05 8.07 -14.91
CA LEU A 66 18.39 8.38 -16.18
C LEU A 66 19.32 9.10 -17.15
N ASP A 67 20.17 10.01 -16.66
CA ASP A 67 21.16 10.70 -17.49
C ASP A 67 22.20 9.70 -18.04
N CYS A 68 22.56 8.69 -17.24
CA CYS A 68 23.43 7.59 -17.63
C CYS A 68 22.82 6.59 -18.63
N ALA A 69 21.49 6.57 -18.76
CA ALA A 69 20.79 5.71 -19.72
C ALA A 69 20.70 6.34 -21.12
N THR A 70 21.14 7.59 -21.28
CA THR A 70 21.18 8.25 -22.58
C THR A 70 22.49 7.92 -23.31
N ASP A 71 22.40 7.52 -24.57
CA ASP A 71 23.57 7.32 -25.46
C ASP A 71 24.21 8.66 -25.89
N GLU A 72 24.12 9.69 -25.06
CA GLU A 72 24.67 10.99 -25.37
C GLU A 72 26.21 10.95 -25.40
N PRO A 73 26.84 11.49 -26.47
CA PRO A 73 28.29 11.60 -26.53
C PRO A 73 28.81 12.48 -25.39
N GLY A 74 29.55 11.88 -24.44
CA GLY A 74 30.13 12.59 -23.30
C GLY A 74 29.72 12.05 -21.93
N THR A 75 28.81 11.08 -21.88
CA THR A 75 28.47 10.36 -20.63
C THR A 75 29.71 9.66 -20.07
N ASN A 76 30.14 10.08 -18.88
CA ASN A 76 31.33 9.55 -18.23
C ASN A 76 31.01 8.18 -17.61
N ALA A 77 31.51 7.11 -18.22
CA ALA A 77 31.29 5.73 -17.76
C ALA A 77 31.60 5.52 -16.26
N ALA A 78 32.70 6.09 -15.76
CA ALA A 78 33.08 5.95 -14.36
C ALA A 78 32.10 6.67 -13.40
N ALA A 79 31.50 7.78 -13.86
CA ALA A 79 30.46 8.46 -13.09
C ALA A 79 29.17 7.63 -13.04
N CYS A 80 28.84 6.94 -14.12
CA CYS A 80 27.66 6.06 -14.18
C CYS A 80 27.82 4.78 -13.35
N ASP A 81 29.02 4.19 -13.35
CA ASP A 81 29.35 3.07 -12.45
C ASP A 81 29.19 3.50 -10.98
N ALA A 82 29.69 4.68 -10.61
CA ALA A 82 29.54 5.22 -9.27
C ALA A 82 28.07 5.46 -8.86
N VAL A 83 27.21 5.89 -9.80
CA VAL A 83 25.76 6.00 -9.57
C VAL A 83 25.14 4.62 -9.33
N GLY A 84 25.53 3.62 -10.13
CA GLY A 84 25.08 2.23 -9.95
C GLY A 84 25.47 1.63 -8.60
N ASP A 85 26.73 1.82 -8.18
CA ASP A 85 27.23 1.40 -6.87
C ASP A 85 26.48 2.13 -5.74
N GLY A 86 26.24 3.44 -5.89
CA GLY A 86 25.44 4.22 -4.96
C GLY A 86 24.01 3.70 -4.82
N LEU A 87 23.35 3.37 -5.94
CA LEU A 87 22.00 2.80 -5.94
C LEU A 87 21.98 1.48 -5.16
N ARG A 88 22.92 0.58 -5.45
CA ARG A 88 23.06 -0.67 -4.73
C ARG A 88 23.28 -0.44 -3.24
N GLN A 89 24.19 0.46 -2.87
CA GLN A 89 24.52 0.72 -1.47
C GLN A 89 23.33 1.33 -0.71
N SER A 90 22.63 2.30 -1.31
CA SER A 90 21.44 2.89 -0.70
C SER A 90 20.33 1.87 -0.47
N GLU A 91 20.11 0.92 -1.39
CA GLU A 91 19.14 -0.14 -1.20
C GLU A 91 19.56 -1.13 -0.10
N LEU A 92 20.85 -1.50 -0.05
CA LEU A 92 21.39 -2.33 1.03
C LEU A 92 21.23 -1.66 2.40
N ASP A 93 21.48 -0.36 2.48
CA ASP A 93 21.28 0.43 3.71
C ASP A 93 19.81 0.50 4.11
N ARG A 94 18.90 0.61 3.15
CA ARG A 94 17.44 0.56 3.40
C ARG A 94 17.04 -0.80 3.95
N VAL A 95 17.43 -1.89 3.29
CA VAL A 95 17.13 -3.28 3.72
C VAL A 95 17.71 -3.55 5.11
N ALA A 96 18.96 -3.11 5.37
CA ALA A 96 19.59 -3.26 6.67
C ALA A 96 18.86 -2.47 7.76
N ALA A 97 18.37 -1.26 7.45
CA ALA A 97 17.59 -0.44 8.39
C ALA A 97 16.24 -1.07 8.76
N LEU A 98 15.65 -1.84 7.84
CA LEU A 98 14.38 -2.52 8.06
C LEU A 98 14.53 -3.89 8.75
N GLU A 99 15.75 -4.38 8.95
CA GLU A 99 16.04 -5.64 9.64
C GLU A 99 15.23 -6.84 9.11
N GLY A 100 15.00 -6.87 7.79
CA GLY A 100 14.20 -7.92 7.14
C GLY A 100 12.70 -7.83 7.38
N TYR A 101 12.18 -6.66 7.82
CA TYR A 101 10.75 -6.42 7.88
C TYR A 101 10.14 -6.47 6.47
N VAL A 102 9.27 -7.45 6.25
CA VAL A 102 8.63 -7.74 4.96
C VAL A 102 7.11 -7.86 5.12
N GLY A 103 6.40 -8.03 4.01
CA GLY A 103 4.93 -8.12 4.01
C GLY A 103 4.37 -9.18 4.97
N ASP A 104 5.03 -10.34 5.09
CA ASP A 104 4.59 -11.39 6.01
C ASP A 104 4.76 -10.99 7.49
N THR A 105 5.81 -10.22 7.80
CA THR A 105 6.01 -9.65 9.14
C THR A 105 4.89 -8.68 9.50
N LEU A 106 4.45 -7.86 8.54
CA LEU A 106 3.32 -6.94 8.70
C LEU A 106 2.01 -7.68 8.92
N LEU A 107 1.75 -8.74 8.15
CA LEU A 107 0.54 -9.54 8.30
C LEU A 107 0.50 -10.29 9.64
N ASN A 108 1.65 -10.75 10.15
CA ASN A 108 1.73 -11.34 11.48
C ASN A 108 1.39 -10.30 12.57
N GLU A 109 1.92 -9.08 12.46
CA GLU A 109 1.61 -8.01 13.41
C GLU A 109 0.12 -7.61 13.37
N LEU A 110 -0.50 -7.60 12.18
CA LEU A 110 -1.95 -7.47 12.05
C LEU A 110 -2.70 -8.59 12.78
N ASN A 111 -2.28 -9.84 12.58
CA ASN A 111 -2.91 -11.00 13.20
C ASN A 111 -2.77 -10.98 14.73
N ASP A 112 -1.65 -10.46 15.26
CA ASP A 112 -1.47 -10.26 16.70
C ASP A 112 -2.51 -9.27 17.25
N LEU A 113 -2.73 -8.14 16.56
CA LEU A 113 -3.79 -7.19 16.92
C LEU A 113 -5.20 -7.83 16.86
N VAL A 114 -5.47 -8.64 15.84
CA VAL A 114 -6.74 -9.38 15.75
C VAL A 114 -6.90 -10.37 16.90
N THR A 115 -5.85 -11.11 17.23
CA THR A 115 -5.83 -12.11 18.31
C THR A 115 -6.04 -11.46 19.68
N ASP A 116 -5.52 -10.24 19.87
CA ASP A 116 -5.77 -9.39 21.04
C ASP A 116 -7.21 -8.84 21.13
N GLY A 117 -8.07 -9.18 20.16
CA GLY A 117 -9.47 -8.74 20.11
C GLY A 117 -9.64 -7.26 19.74
N ARG A 118 -8.65 -6.67 19.06
CA ARG A 118 -8.74 -5.28 18.59
C ARG A 118 -9.75 -5.15 17.47
N ARG A 119 -10.52 -4.06 17.50
CA ARG A 119 -11.53 -3.71 16.49
C ARG A 119 -11.39 -2.25 16.12
N TRP A 120 -11.72 -1.92 14.87
CA TRP A 120 -11.60 -0.56 14.34
C TRP A 120 -12.76 -0.22 13.41
N HIS A 121 -13.06 1.07 13.23
CA HIS A 121 -14.09 1.50 12.26
C HIS A 121 -13.49 1.98 10.94
N SER A 122 -12.17 2.24 10.91
CA SER A 122 -11.47 2.72 9.73
C SER A 122 -10.14 2.01 9.57
N VAL A 123 -9.80 1.74 8.32
CA VAL A 123 -8.48 1.24 7.92
C VAL A 123 -7.84 2.30 7.02
N VAL A 124 -6.59 2.64 7.31
CA VAL A 124 -5.76 3.50 6.46
C VAL A 124 -4.62 2.66 5.95
N VAL A 125 -4.33 2.74 4.65
CA VAL A 125 -3.13 2.16 4.06
C VAL A 125 -2.38 3.30 3.37
N SER A 126 -1.20 3.64 3.88
CA SER A 126 -0.30 4.64 3.29
C SER A 126 0.75 3.97 2.44
N GLY A 127 0.81 4.30 1.15
CA GLY A 127 1.68 3.68 0.15
C GLY A 127 1.20 3.91 -1.28
N HIS A 128 2.00 3.48 -2.25
CA HIS A 128 1.80 3.70 -3.67
C HIS A 128 1.28 2.43 -4.34
N HIS A 129 0.30 2.57 -5.23
CA HIS A 129 -0.10 1.47 -6.09
C HIS A 129 0.79 1.42 -7.34
N GLU A 130 1.49 0.31 -7.56
CA GLU A 130 2.32 0.09 -8.74
C GLU A 130 2.09 -1.31 -9.29
N ASN A 131 1.47 -1.43 -10.47
CA ASN A 131 1.33 -2.69 -11.21
C ASN A 131 0.79 -3.89 -10.39
N GLY A 132 -0.15 -3.64 -9.48
CA GLY A 132 -0.77 -4.67 -8.64
C GLY A 132 -0.04 -4.93 -7.31
N PHE A 133 0.99 -4.13 -6.99
CA PHE A 133 1.62 -4.07 -5.69
C PHE A 133 1.17 -2.81 -4.95
N PHE A 134 1.20 -2.86 -3.62
CA PHE A 134 1.07 -1.69 -2.76
C PHE A 134 2.39 -1.50 -2.02
N ALA A 135 3.16 -0.50 -2.40
CA ALA A 135 4.56 -0.35 -2.02
C ALA A 135 4.84 0.96 -1.29
N GLY A 136 5.82 0.94 -0.40
CA GLY A 136 6.35 2.12 0.23
C GLY A 136 7.74 1.89 0.82
N GLU A 137 8.28 2.92 1.46
CA GLU A 137 9.64 2.91 2.02
C GLU A 137 9.92 1.76 3.01
N LEU A 138 8.92 1.36 3.80
CA LEU A 138 9.07 0.35 4.86
C LEU A 138 8.80 -1.06 4.37
N VAL A 139 7.83 -1.24 3.49
CA VAL A 139 7.43 -2.56 3.03
C VAL A 139 6.70 -2.47 1.70
N SER A 140 6.82 -3.53 0.89
CA SER A 140 6.02 -3.74 -0.29
C SER A 140 5.11 -4.94 -0.10
N LEU A 141 3.84 -4.78 -0.41
CA LEU A 141 2.83 -5.84 -0.36
C LEU A 141 2.55 -6.31 -1.77
N SER A 142 2.71 -7.62 -1.98
CA SER A 142 2.16 -8.28 -3.17
C SER A 142 0.64 -8.17 -3.20
N ARG A 143 0.04 -8.41 -4.38
CA ARG A 143 -1.42 -8.49 -4.54
C ARG A 143 -2.06 -9.43 -3.50
N GLN A 144 -1.50 -10.62 -3.32
CA GLN A 144 -2.00 -11.60 -2.36
C GLN A 144 -1.92 -11.09 -0.92
N GLN A 145 -0.80 -10.46 -0.54
CA GLN A 145 -0.65 -9.88 0.79
C GLN A 145 -1.60 -8.71 1.00
N MET A 146 -1.85 -7.87 -0.02
CA MET A 146 -2.85 -6.80 0.05
C MET A 146 -4.25 -7.38 0.22
N HIS A 147 -4.59 -8.46 -0.49
CA HIS A 147 -5.88 -9.14 -0.32
C HIS A 147 -6.05 -9.66 1.11
N GLN A 148 -5.01 -10.30 1.64
CA GLN A 148 -5.02 -10.83 3.00
C GLN A 148 -5.13 -9.69 4.03
N LEU A 149 -4.36 -8.61 3.88
CA LEU A 149 -4.42 -7.42 4.72
C LEU A 149 -5.84 -6.85 4.77
N LEU A 150 -6.44 -6.60 3.61
CA LEU A 150 -7.79 -6.03 3.53
C LEU A 150 -8.85 -7.00 4.07
N SER A 151 -8.79 -8.27 3.71
CA SER A 151 -9.73 -9.29 4.19
C SER A 151 -9.68 -9.42 5.72
N VAL A 152 -8.49 -9.60 6.29
CA VAL A 152 -8.31 -9.72 7.75
C VAL A 152 -8.75 -8.44 8.44
N SER A 153 -8.32 -7.28 7.91
CA SER A 153 -8.59 -6.02 8.60
C SER A 153 -10.03 -5.58 8.53
N LEU A 154 -10.70 -5.73 7.40
CA LEU A 154 -12.11 -5.39 7.26
C LEU A 154 -12.99 -6.34 8.07
N ASN A 155 -12.61 -7.59 8.28
CA ASN A 155 -13.35 -8.51 9.16
C ASN A 155 -13.35 -8.08 10.65
N GLN A 156 -12.42 -7.21 11.07
CA GLN A 156 -12.42 -6.66 12.44
C GLN A 156 -13.24 -5.38 12.59
N THR A 157 -13.82 -4.89 11.49
CA THR A 157 -14.59 -3.66 11.52
C THR A 157 -16.05 -3.85 11.92
N ASP A 158 -16.69 -2.77 12.33
CA ASP A 158 -18.14 -2.70 12.48
C ASP A 158 -18.84 -2.51 11.12
N ALA A 159 -20.17 -2.39 11.11
CA ALA A 159 -20.93 -2.10 9.90
C ALA A 159 -20.50 -0.76 9.28
N ALA A 160 -20.33 -0.72 7.95
CA ALA A 160 -19.96 0.45 7.16
C ALA A 160 -18.62 1.13 7.53
N PRO A 161 -17.47 0.45 7.39
CA PRO A 161 -16.16 1.02 7.62
C PRO A 161 -15.71 1.91 6.46
N ASN A 162 -14.79 2.82 6.78
CA ASN A 162 -14.06 3.57 5.76
C ASN A 162 -12.68 2.94 5.53
N LEU A 163 -12.33 2.70 4.27
CA LEU A 163 -10.99 2.33 3.84
C LEU A 163 -10.33 3.52 3.15
N TYR A 164 -9.25 4.04 3.71
CA TYR A 164 -8.47 5.14 3.12
C TYR A 164 -7.18 4.59 2.52
N LEU A 165 -6.95 4.84 1.24
CA LEU A 165 -5.75 4.44 0.50
C LEU A 165 -4.96 5.70 0.11
N LEU A 166 -3.95 6.03 0.91
CA LEU A 166 -3.16 7.26 0.76
C LEU A 166 -1.96 7.03 -0.15
N GLY A 167 -2.09 7.46 -1.41
CA GLY A 167 -1.02 7.45 -2.40
C GLY A 167 -1.58 7.63 -3.82
N CYS A 168 -0.71 7.59 -4.82
CA CYS A 168 -1.09 7.71 -6.22
C CYS A 168 -1.79 6.45 -6.73
N ASP A 169 -2.75 6.65 -7.64
CA ASP A 169 -3.42 5.58 -8.41
C ASP A 169 -4.05 4.46 -7.55
N THR A 170 -4.32 4.74 -6.27
CA THR A 170 -4.78 3.76 -5.29
C THR A 170 -6.25 3.37 -5.47
N LEU A 171 -7.03 4.18 -6.19
CA LEU A 171 -8.45 3.93 -6.49
C LEU A 171 -8.77 4.24 -7.96
N THR A 172 -7.93 3.75 -8.86
CA THR A 172 -8.26 3.67 -10.29
C THR A 172 -9.25 2.52 -10.56
N PRO A 173 -10.00 2.52 -11.68
CA PRO A 173 -10.84 1.38 -12.05
C PRO A 173 -10.08 0.05 -12.12
N ARG A 174 -8.80 0.09 -12.52
CA ARG A 174 -7.92 -1.08 -12.54
C ARG A 174 -7.62 -1.60 -11.14
N ALA A 175 -7.15 -0.73 -10.23
CA ALA A 175 -6.85 -1.11 -8.85
C ALA A 175 -8.09 -1.65 -8.13
N LEU A 176 -9.24 -1.01 -8.37
CA LEU A 176 -10.54 -1.44 -7.84
C LEU A 176 -10.87 -2.88 -8.27
N ASN A 177 -10.79 -3.17 -9.57
CA ASN A 177 -11.20 -4.46 -10.14
C ASN A 177 -10.22 -5.60 -9.87
N GLU A 178 -8.92 -5.32 -9.96
CA GLU A 178 -7.89 -6.37 -9.86
C GLU A 178 -7.47 -6.65 -8.42
N VAL A 179 -7.64 -5.70 -7.50
CA VAL A 179 -7.08 -5.77 -6.14
C VAL A 179 -8.16 -5.58 -5.07
N LEU A 180 -8.89 -4.47 -5.09
CA LEU A 180 -9.73 -4.09 -3.96
C LEU A 180 -11.02 -4.93 -3.86
N LEU A 181 -11.80 -5.03 -4.93
CA LEU A 181 -13.05 -5.81 -4.92
C LEU A 181 -12.83 -7.30 -4.65
N PRO A 182 -11.82 -7.98 -5.27
CA PRO A 182 -11.52 -9.36 -4.95
C PRO A 182 -11.16 -9.57 -3.47
N ALA A 183 -10.43 -8.61 -2.86
CA ALA A 183 -10.03 -8.68 -1.46
C ALA A 183 -11.20 -8.54 -0.47
N MET A 184 -12.21 -7.74 -0.83
CA MET A 184 -13.34 -7.45 0.05
C MET A 184 -14.44 -8.53 0.04
N GLN A 185 -14.36 -9.52 -0.84
CA GLN A 185 -15.20 -10.74 -0.85
C GLN A 185 -16.69 -10.48 -0.52
N THR A 186 -17.35 -9.57 -1.26
CA THR A 186 -18.78 -9.16 -1.12
C THR A 186 -19.13 -8.10 -0.07
N ARG A 187 -18.15 -7.53 0.64
CA ARG A 187 -18.37 -6.35 1.48
C ARG A 187 -18.63 -5.08 0.65
N GLY A 188 -19.87 -4.92 0.20
CA GLY A 188 -20.35 -3.73 -0.52
C GLY A 188 -20.54 -2.49 0.36
N ASP A 189 -20.54 -2.67 1.69
CA ASP A 189 -20.78 -1.61 2.67
C ASP A 189 -19.53 -0.78 3.01
N VAL A 190 -18.38 -1.11 2.43
CA VAL A 190 -17.11 -0.41 2.68
C VAL A 190 -17.04 0.82 1.78
N LEU A 191 -16.96 2.01 2.38
CA LEU A 191 -16.61 3.21 1.63
C LEU A 191 -15.10 3.25 1.42
N ILE A 192 -14.65 3.22 0.17
CA ILE A 192 -13.23 3.37 -0.18
C ILE A 192 -12.97 4.81 -0.58
N VAL A 193 -11.91 5.38 -0.03
CA VAL A 193 -11.36 6.70 -0.34
C VAL A 193 -9.94 6.50 -0.85
N GLY A 194 -9.64 6.96 -2.06
CA GLY A 194 -8.29 6.87 -2.62
C GLY A 194 -8.09 7.87 -3.74
N ALA A 195 -6.97 7.77 -4.47
CA ALA A 195 -6.65 8.67 -5.57
C ALA A 195 -6.80 7.98 -6.94
N GLU A 196 -7.34 8.71 -7.93
CA GLU A 196 -7.35 8.27 -9.34
C GLU A 196 -6.11 8.74 -10.11
N ASP A 197 -5.38 9.72 -9.58
CA ASP A 197 -4.24 10.38 -10.23
C ASP A 197 -3.13 10.60 -9.19
N LYS A 198 -2.10 11.38 -9.56
CA LYS A 198 -0.97 11.77 -8.74
C LYS A 198 -1.40 12.50 -7.47
N ALA A 199 -1.45 11.75 -6.38
CA ALA A 199 -1.66 12.29 -5.04
C ALA A 199 -0.44 13.12 -4.60
N PRO A 200 -0.64 14.15 -3.77
CA PRO A 200 0.47 14.84 -3.11
C PRO A 200 1.24 13.88 -2.20
N THR A 201 2.53 14.12 -2.04
CA THR A 201 3.39 13.30 -1.18
C THR A 201 3.01 13.40 0.29
N LYS A 202 3.43 12.40 1.08
CA LYS A 202 3.22 12.30 2.53
C LYS A 202 3.70 13.51 3.35
N TYR A 203 4.56 14.37 2.80
CA TYR A 203 5.04 15.59 3.47
C TYR A 203 4.36 16.88 2.99
N GLU A 204 3.60 16.83 1.89
CA GLU A 204 2.99 18.03 1.34
C GLU A 204 1.83 18.53 2.23
N PRO A 205 1.77 19.83 2.56
CA PRO A 205 0.71 20.38 3.41
C PRO A 205 -0.71 20.09 2.91
N ARG A 206 -0.91 20.03 1.59
CA ARG A 206 -2.20 19.68 0.99
C ARG A 206 -2.60 18.22 1.24
N ASN A 207 -1.65 17.28 1.37
CA ASN A 207 -1.93 15.91 1.77
C ASN A 207 -2.40 15.85 3.22
N ILE A 208 -1.68 16.53 4.12
CA ILE A 208 -1.99 16.56 5.55
C ILE A 208 -3.38 17.17 5.78
N ALA A 209 -3.67 18.27 5.09
CA ALA A 209 -4.99 18.90 5.14
C ALA A 209 -6.11 18.00 4.60
N PHE A 210 -5.82 17.17 3.58
CA PHE A 210 -6.76 16.17 3.08
C PHE A 210 -7.03 15.08 4.13
N VAL A 211 -5.98 14.48 4.71
CA VAL A 211 -6.12 13.42 5.73
C VAL A 211 -6.93 13.92 6.91
N GLU A 212 -6.61 15.10 7.44
CA GLU A 212 -7.37 15.68 8.55
C GLU A 212 -8.85 15.92 8.18
N ARG A 213 -9.13 16.40 6.97
CA ARG A 213 -10.49 16.63 6.51
C ARG A 213 -11.25 15.31 6.34
N ALA A 214 -10.63 14.31 5.76
CA ALA A 214 -11.21 12.99 5.54
C ALA A 214 -11.62 12.34 6.86
N PHE A 215 -10.77 12.43 7.88
CA PHE A 215 -11.05 11.88 9.20
C PHE A 215 -12.07 12.69 10.01
N LYS A 216 -12.02 14.03 9.96
CA LYS A 216 -13.07 14.88 10.57
C LYS A 216 -14.46 14.58 9.98
N ARG A 217 -14.52 14.10 8.74
CA ARG A 217 -15.77 13.70 8.06
C ARG A 217 -16.09 12.22 8.13
N ALA A 218 -15.23 11.39 8.73
CA ALA A 218 -15.43 9.94 8.82
C ALA A 218 -16.84 9.55 9.32
N PRO A 219 -17.44 10.21 10.34
CA PRO A 219 -18.80 9.89 10.76
C PRO A 219 -19.86 10.10 9.67
N GLY A 220 -19.75 11.15 8.86
CA GLY A 220 -20.68 11.43 7.76
C GLY A 220 -20.44 10.51 6.56
N LEU A 221 -19.18 10.18 6.29
CA LEU A 221 -18.78 9.23 5.24
C LEU A 221 -19.41 7.84 5.47
N ARG A 222 -19.48 7.35 6.71
CA ARG A 222 -20.13 6.08 7.07
C ARG A 222 -21.66 6.07 6.89
N GLN A 223 -22.27 7.25 6.74
CA GLN A 223 -23.72 7.41 6.55
C GLN A 223 -24.10 7.59 5.08
N VAL A 224 -23.11 7.64 4.18
CA VAL A 224 -23.34 7.72 2.74
C VAL A 224 -24.01 6.43 2.29
N SER A 225 -25.13 6.55 1.58
CA SER A 225 -25.87 5.42 1.02
C SER A 225 -26.38 5.70 -0.40
N THR A 226 -26.12 6.90 -0.93
CA THR A 226 -26.58 7.33 -2.25
C THR A 226 -25.44 7.95 -3.05
N VAL A 227 -25.52 7.86 -4.37
CA VAL A 227 -24.56 8.48 -5.30
C VAL A 227 -24.46 9.98 -5.07
N ASP A 228 -25.58 10.67 -4.83
CA ASP A 228 -25.57 12.12 -4.62
C ASP A 228 -24.85 12.51 -3.31
N GLN A 229 -25.00 11.71 -2.25
CA GLN A 229 -24.21 11.90 -1.02
C GLN A 229 -22.72 11.64 -1.29
N LEU A 230 -22.39 10.55 -1.99
CA LEU A 230 -21.01 10.21 -2.36
C LEU A 230 -20.35 11.34 -3.16
N GLN A 231 -21.06 11.91 -4.13
CA GLN A 231 -20.59 13.05 -4.93
C GLN A 231 -20.38 14.31 -4.08
N ARG A 232 -21.28 14.60 -3.15
CA ARG A 232 -21.10 15.74 -2.22
C ARG A 232 -19.86 15.56 -1.37
N GLU A 233 -19.67 14.37 -0.80
CA GLU A 233 -18.48 14.07 0.00
C GLU A 233 -17.21 14.17 -0.84
N GLN A 234 -17.22 13.64 -2.08
CA GLN A 234 -16.09 13.77 -3.00
C GLN A 234 -15.74 15.23 -3.26
N HIS A 235 -16.74 16.08 -3.56
CA HIS A 235 -16.52 17.50 -3.79
C HIS A 235 -15.89 18.22 -2.59
N VAL A 236 -16.34 17.90 -1.37
CA VAL A 236 -15.76 18.48 -0.15
C VAL A 236 -14.33 17.99 0.06
N LEU A 237 -14.07 16.70 -0.14
CA LEU A 237 -12.74 16.11 0.06
C LEU A 237 -11.71 16.60 -0.97
N ARG A 238 -12.15 16.96 -2.19
CA ARG A 238 -11.32 17.54 -3.25
C ARG A 238 -10.71 18.90 -2.92
N ALA A 239 -11.20 19.61 -1.91
CA ALA A 239 -10.62 20.89 -1.55
C ALA A 239 -9.11 20.73 -1.26
N ASN A 240 -8.31 21.73 -1.66
CA ASN A 240 -6.83 21.69 -1.70
C ASN A 240 -6.23 20.85 -2.84
N ASN A 241 -6.98 20.60 -3.92
CA ASN A 241 -6.50 19.95 -5.15
C ASN A 241 -5.96 18.53 -4.93
N TRP A 242 -6.64 17.75 -4.07
CA TRP A 242 -6.36 16.31 -3.91
C TRP A 242 -7.22 15.51 -4.90
N PRO A 243 -6.66 14.57 -5.68
CA PRO A 243 -7.38 13.86 -6.75
C PRO A 243 -8.25 12.71 -6.21
N VAL A 244 -9.19 13.03 -5.31
CA VAL A 244 -9.98 12.00 -4.60
C VAL A 244 -10.98 11.31 -5.53
N ALA A 245 -10.93 9.99 -5.47
CA ALA A 245 -11.95 9.06 -5.91
C ALA A 245 -12.62 8.44 -4.69
N LEU A 246 -13.90 8.10 -4.83
CA LEU A 246 -14.69 7.37 -3.85
C LEU A 246 -15.37 6.16 -4.49
N TRP A 247 -15.48 5.06 -3.74
CA TRP A 247 -16.28 3.90 -4.13
C TRP A 247 -17.16 3.42 -2.97
N LEU A 248 -18.42 3.09 -3.26
CA LEU A 248 -19.36 2.48 -2.32
C LEU A 248 -20.43 1.70 -3.07
N ASP A 249 -20.66 0.43 -2.70
CA ASP A 249 -21.76 -0.40 -3.20
C ASP A 249 -21.96 -0.34 -4.74
N GLY A 250 -20.86 -0.54 -5.48
CA GLY A 250 -20.86 -0.51 -6.94
C GLY A 250 -20.93 0.90 -7.56
N GLN A 251 -20.98 1.95 -6.74
CA GLN A 251 -20.93 3.34 -7.20
C GLN A 251 -19.51 3.86 -7.12
N TYR A 252 -18.99 4.36 -8.24
CA TYR A 252 -17.66 4.96 -8.36
C TYR A 252 -17.79 6.44 -8.72
N VAL A 253 -17.10 7.31 -7.98
CA VAL A 253 -17.08 8.76 -8.21
C VAL A 253 -15.65 9.25 -8.20
N ALA A 254 -15.16 9.70 -9.36
CA ALA A 254 -13.80 10.19 -9.53
C ALA A 254 -13.76 11.39 -10.50
N LEU A 255 -12.57 11.73 -11.00
CA LEU A 255 -12.25 13.03 -11.59
C LEU A 255 -11.93 12.92 -13.08
N HIS A 256 -12.86 12.41 -13.89
CA HIS A 256 -12.76 12.50 -15.36
C HIS A 256 -14.02 13.13 -15.97
N GLY A 257 -13.80 14.28 -16.62
CA GLY A 257 -14.75 15.16 -17.31
C GLY A 257 -16.22 14.72 -17.32
N HIS A 258 -17.03 15.27 -16.41
CA HIS A 258 -18.51 15.28 -16.41
C HIS A 258 -19.28 13.96 -16.71
N GLN A 259 -18.61 12.84 -16.95
CA GLN A 259 -19.24 11.59 -17.32
C GLN A 259 -19.38 10.69 -16.10
N ARG A 260 -20.65 10.44 -15.78
CA ARG A 260 -21.09 9.41 -14.86
C ARG A 260 -20.68 8.07 -15.44
N ILE A 261 -19.72 7.39 -14.82
CA ILE A 261 -19.57 5.95 -15.02
C ILE A 261 -19.96 5.28 -13.72
N ALA A 262 -21.27 5.12 -13.50
CA ALA A 262 -21.73 3.99 -12.72
C ALA A 262 -21.45 2.76 -13.59
N VAL A 263 -20.25 2.18 -13.47
CA VAL A 263 -20.02 0.84 -14.01
C VAL A 263 -20.71 -0.09 -13.01
N PRO A 264 -21.83 -0.75 -13.35
CA PRO A 264 -22.18 -1.95 -12.61
C PRO A 264 -20.99 -2.89 -12.77
N LEU A 265 -20.23 -3.01 -11.71
CA LEU A 265 -19.14 -3.97 -11.65
C LEU A 265 -19.81 -5.33 -11.80
N SER A 266 -19.59 -5.94 -12.96
CA SER A 266 -20.03 -7.31 -13.19
C SER A 266 -19.43 -8.13 -12.05
N ALA A 267 -20.26 -8.96 -11.42
CA ALA A 267 -19.83 -9.83 -10.33
C ALA A 267 -18.49 -10.48 -10.71
N PRO A 268 -17.53 -10.62 -9.78
CA PRO A 268 -16.24 -11.23 -10.07
C PRO A 268 -16.50 -12.54 -10.81
N SER A 269 -16.06 -12.61 -12.07
CA SER A 269 -16.06 -13.85 -12.83
C SER A 269 -15.36 -14.86 -11.92
N ALA A 270 -16.07 -15.93 -11.54
CA ALA A 270 -15.56 -16.92 -10.63
C ALA A 270 -14.12 -17.24 -11.02
N LEU A 271 -13.17 -16.93 -10.12
CA LEU A 271 -11.78 -17.30 -10.30
C LEU A 271 -11.78 -18.78 -10.70
N PRO A 272 -11.10 -19.17 -11.79
CA PRO A 272 -10.97 -20.59 -12.09
C PRO A 272 -10.41 -21.24 -10.84
N ALA A 273 -11.12 -22.25 -10.35
CA ALA A 273 -10.68 -23.05 -9.21
C ALA A 273 -9.20 -23.38 -9.43
N VAL A 274 -8.36 -23.01 -8.47
CA VAL A 274 -6.97 -23.47 -8.43
C VAL A 274 -7.06 -24.98 -8.30
N VAL A 275 -7.02 -25.67 -9.45
CA VAL A 275 -6.86 -27.12 -9.50
C VAL A 275 -5.46 -27.39 -8.98
N GLY A 276 -5.41 -28.14 -7.88
CA GLY A 276 -4.19 -28.49 -7.18
C GLY A 276 -3.18 -29.23 -8.04
N GLU A 277 -1.93 -29.07 -7.61
CA GLU A 277 -0.84 -30.04 -7.72
C GLU A 277 -0.52 -30.60 -9.12
N SER A 278 0.52 -30.04 -9.74
CA SER A 278 1.42 -30.82 -10.58
C SER A 278 2.82 -30.73 -10.01
N THR A 279 3.22 -31.78 -9.30
CA THR A 279 4.59 -32.09 -8.93
C THR A 279 5.38 -32.43 -10.19
N ALA A 280 5.94 -31.40 -10.83
CA ALA A 280 6.99 -31.61 -11.84
C ALA A 280 8.33 -31.77 -11.12
N THR A 281 8.69 -33.02 -10.85
CA THR A 281 10.03 -33.45 -10.45
C THR A 281 11.02 -33.07 -11.55
N LEU A 282 11.81 -32.03 -11.31
CA LEU A 282 13.02 -31.74 -12.10
C LEU A 282 14.07 -32.80 -11.78
N ALA A 283 14.16 -33.82 -12.63
CA ALA A 283 15.27 -34.75 -12.64
C ALA A 283 16.53 -34.01 -13.10
N LEU A 284 17.50 -33.88 -12.18
CA LEU A 284 18.88 -33.52 -12.50
C LEU A 284 19.49 -34.63 -13.38
N PRO A 285 20.18 -34.30 -14.48
CA PRO A 285 20.99 -35.29 -15.19
C PRO A 285 22.19 -35.68 -14.32
N SER A 286 22.28 -36.97 -14.02
CA SER A 286 23.43 -37.61 -13.40
C SER A 286 24.68 -37.36 -14.24
N ALA A 287 25.69 -36.73 -13.65
CA ALA A 287 27.03 -36.68 -14.21
C ALA A 287 27.69 -38.06 -14.02
N GLU A 288 27.98 -38.74 -15.12
CA GLU A 288 28.82 -39.94 -15.12
C GLU A 288 30.28 -39.57 -14.82
N PRO A 289 31.01 -40.37 -14.03
CA PRO A 289 32.44 -40.20 -13.84
C PRO A 289 33.20 -40.85 -15.01
N THR A 290 33.85 -40.06 -15.86
CA THR A 290 34.86 -40.59 -16.78
C THR A 290 36.16 -40.81 -16.04
N THR A 291 36.49 -42.07 -15.84
CA THR A 291 37.79 -42.58 -15.41
C THR A 291 38.86 -42.34 -16.47
N GLU A 292 39.99 -41.78 -16.00
CA GLU A 292 41.36 -42.27 -16.22
C GLU A 292 41.80 -42.63 -17.65
N ASN A 293 42.76 -41.87 -18.18
CA ASN A 293 43.87 -42.51 -18.89
C ASN A 293 45.17 -41.74 -18.71
N ALA A 294 46.07 -42.36 -17.94
CA ALA A 294 47.46 -41.99 -17.80
C ALA A 294 48.23 -42.39 -19.08
N ALA A 295 49.08 -41.49 -19.57
CA ALA A 295 50.20 -41.86 -20.44
C ALA A 295 51.47 -41.14 -19.96
N SER A 296 52.48 -41.97 -19.77
CA SER A 296 53.80 -41.73 -19.15
C SER A 296 54.77 -40.90 -20.01
N PRO A 297 55.92 -40.48 -19.44
CA PRO A 297 56.82 -39.49 -20.03
C PRO A 297 57.84 -40.09 -21.00
N ARG A 298 58.39 -39.22 -21.84
CA ARG A 298 59.77 -39.26 -22.35
C ARG A 298 60.34 -37.86 -22.35
#